data_AF-A0A2V7RV32-F1
#
_entry.id   AF-A0A2V7RV32-F1
#
_cell.length_a   1.000
_cell.length_b   1.000
_cell.length_c   1.000
_cell.angle_alpha   90.00
_cell.angle_beta   90.00
_cell.angle_gamma   90.00
#
_symmetry.space_group_name_H-M   'P 1'
#
loop_
_entity.id
_entity.type
_entity.pdbx_description
1 polymer ?
#
loop_
_entity_poly.entity_id
_entity_poly.type
_entity_poly.pdbx_seq_one_letter_code
_entity_poly.pdbx_strand_id
1 'polypeptide(L)'
;NGLKKIRTLDFLMARMSLGQAALKWLLAEPLVVTTLPNIYDDEQLAEFASASDAPDLSKEALERVADLAERNFDVVEEPMAYKGTMERGEGLVAPRT
;
A
#
# COMPACT_ATOMS: atom_id res chain seq x y z
N ASN A 1 11.74 3.24 -5.68
CA ASN A 1 10.40 3.42 -6.30
C ASN A 1 9.22 3.52 -5.34
N GLY A 2 9.28 3.00 -4.10
CA GLY A 2 8.16 3.08 -3.14
C GLY A 2 7.64 4.51 -2.88
N LEU A 3 8.52 5.48 -2.65
CA LEU A 3 8.11 6.89 -2.45
C LEU A 3 7.37 7.49 -3.65
N LYS A 4 7.70 7.07 -4.88
CA LYS A 4 6.98 7.53 -6.09
C LYS A 4 5.56 6.99 -6.10
N LYS A 5 5.36 5.71 -5.71
CA LYS A 5 4.03 5.09 -5.60
C LYS A 5 3.20 5.78 -4.53
N ILE A 6 3.78 6.06 -3.36
CA ILE A 6 3.11 6.75 -2.25
C ILE A 6 2.53 8.10 -2.69
N ARG A 7 3.28 8.90 -3.45
CA ARG A 7 2.80 10.22 -3.95
C ARG A 7 1.53 10.13 -4.80
N THR A 8 1.27 8.99 -5.45
CA THR A 8 0.03 8.82 -6.22
C THR A 8 -1.21 8.69 -5.34
N LEU A 9 -1.02 8.48 -4.03
CA LEU A 9 -2.07 8.33 -3.02
C LEU A 9 -2.36 9.62 -2.24
N ASP A 10 -1.72 10.76 -2.58
CA ASP A 10 -1.90 12.04 -1.88
C ASP A 10 -3.38 12.47 -1.80
N PHE A 11 -4.21 12.04 -2.76
CA PHE A 11 -5.65 12.33 -2.76
C PHE A 11 -6.41 11.71 -1.58
N LEU A 12 -5.86 10.69 -0.92
CA LEU A 12 -6.44 10.08 0.29
C LEU A 12 -6.12 10.89 1.56
N MET A 13 -5.09 11.73 1.51
CA MET A 13 -4.48 12.34 2.71
C MET A 13 -5.04 13.73 3.05
N ALA A 14 -6.15 14.14 2.43
CA ALA A 14 -6.74 15.46 2.66
C ALA A 14 -7.25 15.66 4.11
N ARG A 15 -7.65 14.57 4.78
CA ARG A 15 -8.28 14.59 6.12
C ARG A 15 -7.72 13.56 7.09
N MET A 16 -6.67 12.84 6.69
CA MET A 16 -6.08 11.75 7.45
C MET A 16 -4.65 11.53 7.00
N SER A 17 -3.84 10.84 7.82
CA SER A 17 -2.51 10.41 7.41
C SER A 17 -2.57 9.26 6.39
N LEU A 18 -1.43 8.97 5.76
CA LEU A 18 -1.32 7.78 4.90
C LEU A 18 -1.58 6.48 5.69
N GLY A 19 -1.11 6.41 6.94
CA GLY A 19 -1.32 5.26 7.82
C GLY A 19 -2.81 5.04 8.11
N GLN A 20 -3.53 6.11 8.48
CA GLN A 20 -4.97 6.07 8.69
C GLN A 20 -5.73 5.68 7.42
N ALA A 21 -5.33 6.21 6.26
CA ALA A 21 -5.91 5.82 4.96
C ALA A 21 -5.70 4.33 4.67
N ALA A 22 -4.53 3.78 4.98
CA ALA A 22 -4.24 2.36 4.82
C ALA A 22 -5.10 1.47 5.75
N LEU A 23 -5.32 1.89 7.01
CA LEU A 23 -6.21 1.18 7.93
C LEU A 23 -7.65 1.15 7.40
N LYS A 24 -8.16 2.30 6.94
CA LYS A 24 -9.50 2.40 6.34
C LYS A 24 -9.62 1.59 5.06
N TRP A 25 -8.58 1.55 4.23
CA TRP A 25 -8.56 0.72 3.02
C TRP A 25 -8.66 -0.77 3.36
N LEU A 26 -7.93 -1.26 4.37
CA LEU A 26 -8.04 -2.64 4.84
C LEU A 26 -9.43 -2.96 5.39
N LEU A 27 -9.99 -2.06 6.21
CA LEU A 27 -11.29 -2.24 6.85
C LEU A 27 -12.48 -2.05 5.90
N ALA A 28 -12.24 -1.55 4.69
CA ALA A 28 -13.27 -1.47 3.65
C ALA A 28 -13.60 -2.84 3.03
N GLU A 29 -12.73 -3.84 3.18
CA GLU A 29 -12.99 -5.22 2.77
C GLU A 29 -13.92 -5.89 3.80
N PRO A 30 -15.14 -6.33 3.41
CA PRO A 30 -16.09 -6.94 4.35
C PRO A 30 -15.57 -8.16 5.13
N LEU A 31 -14.57 -8.86 4.59
CA LEU A 31 -13.94 -10.01 5.26
C LEU A 31 -12.89 -9.61 6.30
N VAL A 32 -12.50 -8.34 6.39
CA VAL A 32 -11.52 -7.83 7.35
C VAL A 32 -12.24 -7.16 8.52
N VAL A 33 -12.11 -7.76 9.72
CA VAL A 33 -12.77 -7.27 10.94
C VAL A 33 -11.86 -6.35 11.77
N THR A 34 -10.54 -6.55 11.70
CA THR A 34 -9.57 -5.79 12.51
C THR A 34 -8.23 -5.67 11.81
N THR A 35 -7.47 -4.64 12.17
CA THR A 35 -6.10 -4.40 11.72
C THR A 35 -5.18 -4.22 12.93
N LEU A 36 -3.97 -4.76 12.87
CA LEU A 36 -2.95 -4.61 13.93
C LEU A 36 -1.70 -3.96 13.33
N PRO A 37 -1.64 -2.61 13.27
CA PRO A 37 -0.43 -1.93 12.84
C PRO A 37 0.70 -2.14 13.84
N ASN A 38 1.94 -2.16 13.35
CA ASN A 38 3.11 -2.09 14.23
C ASN A 38 3.22 -0.67 14.76
N ILE A 39 3.29 -0.53 16.08
CA ILE A 39 3.33 0.75 16.79
C ILE A 39 4.65 0.82 17.54
N TYR A 40 5.42 1.89 17.31
CA TYR A 40 6.76 2.04 17.88
C TYR A 40 6.83 3.11 18.98
N ASP A 41 5.88 4.03 19.01
CA ASP A 41 5.81 5.14 19.95
C ASP A 41 4.36 5.59 20.21
N ASP A 42 4.21 6.48 21.19
CA ASP A 42 2.91 7.00 21.61
C ASP A 42 2.26 7.90 20.56
N GLU A 43 3.06 8.54 19.69
CA GLU A 43 2.55 9.40 18.61
C GLU A 43 1.84 8.56 17.54
N GLN A 44 2.46 7.45 17.11
CA GLN A 44 1.84 6.48 16.20
C GLN A 44 0.63 5.81 16.82
N LEU A 45 0.68 5.50 18.12
CA LEU A 45 -0.49 4.96 18.82
C LEU A 45 -1.68 5.92 18.72
N ALA A 46 -1.47 7.21 19.03
CA ALA A 46 -2.51 8.22 18.94
C ALA A 46 -2.99 8.46 17.50
N GLU A 47 -2.07 8.45 16.54
CA GLU A 47 -2.38 8.55 15.10
C GLU A 47 -3.30 7.43 14.66
N PHE A 48 -2.94 6.16 14.89
CA PHE A 48 -3.73 5.02 14.43
C PHE A 48 -5.03 4.85 15.21
N ALA A 49 -5.04 5.16 16.52
CA ALA A 49 -6.24 5.11 17.33
C ALA A 49 -7.29 6.14 16.87
N SER A 50 -6.87 7.30 16.35
CA SER A 50 -7.78 8.33 15.82
C SER A 50 -8.22 8.09 14.37
N ALA A 51 -7.83 6.96 13.75
CA ALA A 51 -8.26 6.63 12.39
C ALA A 51 -9.79 6.56 12.24
N SER A 52 -10.52 6.17 13.28
CA SER A 52 -11.99 6.12 13.27
C SER A 52 -12.64 7.50 13.16
N ASP A 53 -11.95 8.56 13.55
CA ASP A 53 -12.49 9.93 13.54
C ASP A 53 -12.46 10.53 12.11
N ALA A 54 -11.64 9.97 11.24
CA ALA A 54 -11.59 10.33 9.83
C ALA A 54 -12.78 9.69 9.06
N PRO A 55 -13.25 10.31 7.95
CA PRO A 55 -14.29 9.71 7.11
C PRO A 55 -13.80 8.43 6.45
N ASP A 56 -14.70 7.49 6.19
CA ASP A 56 -14.39 6.30 5.39
C ASP A 56 -14.03 6.67 3.95
N LEU A 57 -13.27 5.79 3.30
CA LEU A 57 -12.93 5.96 1.90
C LEU A 57 -14.19 5.80 1.05
N SER A 58 -14.42 6.75 0.13
CA SER A 58 -15.52 6.63 -0.80
C SER A 58 -15.28 5.49 -1.79
N LYS A 59 -16.35 5.01 -2.43
CA LYS A 59 -16.26 3.96 -3.45
C LYS A 59 -15.33 4.38 -4.59
N GLU A 60 -15.40 5.64 -5.00
CA GLU A 60 -14.57 6.21 -6.06
C GLU A 60 -13.09 6.25 -5.64
N ALA A 61 -12.81 6.53 -4.37
CA ALA A 61 -11.45 6.50 -3.85
C ALA A 61 -10.89 5.08 -3.84
N LEU A 62 -11.69 4.08 -3.42
CA LEU A 62 -11.31 2.67 -3.42
C LEU A 62 -11.05 2.15 -4.86
N GLU A 63 -11.94 2.46 -5.81
CA GLU A 63 -11.78 2.13 -7.23
C GLU A 63 -10.50 2.75 -7.80
N ARG A 64 -10.24 4.03 -7.50
CA ARG A 64 -9.00 4.70 -7.94
C ARG A 64 -7.74 4.04 -7.38
N VAL A 65 -7.77 3.55 -6.13
CA VAL A 65 -6.64 2.79 -5.55
C VAL A 65 -6.44 1.47 -6.28
N ALA A 66 -7.52 0.75 -6.60
CA ALA A 66 -7.46 -0.49 -7.37
C ALA A 66 -6.85 -0.26 -8.77
N ASP A 67 -7.32 0.76 -9.50
CA ASP A 67 -6.81 1.12 -10.82
C ASP A 67 -5.32 1.53 -10.80
N LEU A 68 -4.89 2.19 -9.72
CA LEU A 68 -3.48 2.50 -9.52
C LEU A 68 -2.68 1.22 -9.28
N ALA A 69 -3.16 0.33 -8.42
CA ALA A 69 -2.46 -0.93 -8.13
C ALA A 69 -2.29 -1.80 -9.39
N GLU A 70 -3.32 -1.93 -10.24
CA GLU A 70 -3.27 -2.66 -11.51
C GLU A 70 -2.20 -2.12 -12.47
N ARG A 71 -1.97 -0.80 -12.46
CA ARG A 71 -0.99 -0.11 -13.29
C ARG A 71 0.34 0.15 -12.59
N ASN A 72 0.61 -0.56 -11.49
CA ASN A 72 1.82 -0.41 -10.67
C ASN A 72 2.05 1.04 -10.16
N PHE A 73 0.97 1.73 -9.84
CA PHE A 73 0.90 3.14 -9.44
C PHE A 73 1.55 4.07 -10.46
N ASP A 74 1.51 3.70 -11.75
CA ASP A 74 2.14 4.43 -12.85
C ASP A 74 3.66 4.65 -12.65
N VAL A 75 4.30 3.82 -11.83
CA VAL A 75 5.74 3.88 -11.57
C VAL A 75 6.45 2.78 -12.37
N VAL A 76 7.36 3.22 -13.25
CA VAL A 76 8.29 2.32 -13.94
C VAL A 76 9.28 1.77 -12.91
N GLU A 77 9.33 0.44 -12.81
CA GLU A 77 10.35 -0.24 -12.01
C GLU A 77 11.67 -0.25 -12.75
N GLU A 78 12.68 0.39 -12.16
CA GLU A 78 14.05 0.26 -12.65
C GLU A 78 14.48 -1.18 -12.40
N PRO A 79 15.19 -1.82 -13.34
CA PRO A 79 15.67 -3.18 -13.15
C PRO A 79 16.48 -3.24 -11.86
N MET A 80 16.12 -4.19 -10.98
CA MET A 80 16.81 -4.39 -9.72
C MET A 80 18.31 -4.56 -9.98
N ALA A 81 19.12 -3.61 -9.51
CA ALA A 81 20.57 -3.76 -9.49
C ALA A 81 20.91 -4.80 -8.41
N TYR A 82 21.11 -6.05 -8.83
CA TYR A 82 21.57 -7.10 -7.92
C TYR A 82 22.99 -6.72 -7.46
N LYS A 83 23.18 -6.43 -6.17
CA LYS A 83 24.52 -6.32 -5.59
C LYS A 83 25.07 -7.73 -5.40
N GLY A 84 25.89 -8.17 -6.36
CA GLY A 84 26.62 -9.44 -6.33
C GLY A 84 26.78 -10.04 -7.73
N THR A 85 27.56 -11.12 -7.86
CA THR A 85 27.84 -11.80 -9.14
C THR A 85 26.70 -12.70 -9.65
N MET A 86 25.47 -12.56 -9.13
CA MET A 86 24.37 -13.40 -9.63
C MET A 86 23.65 -12.70 -10.77
N GLU A 87 23.92 -13.19 -11.97
CA GLU A 87 23.07 -12.96 -13.13
C GLU A 87 21.78 -13.77 -12.96
N ARG A 88 20.64 -13.15 -13.30
CA ARG A 88 19.36 -13.88 -13.40
C ARG A 88 19.49 -14.86 -14.56
N GLY A 89 19.82 -16.13 -14.26
CA GLY A 89 19.82 -17.19 -15.26
C GLY A 89 18.47 -17.21 -15.98
N GLU A 90 18.50 -17.07 -17.30
CA GLU A 90 17.31 -17.17 -18.14
C GLU A 90 16.70 -18.57 -18.00
N GLY A 91 15.42 -18.62 -17.61
CA GLY A 91 14.57 -19.79 -17.79
C GLY A 91 14.75 -20.94 -16.81
N LEU A 92 14.14 -20.85 -15.63
CA LEU A 92 13.62 -22.05 -14.96
C LEU A 92 12.13 -22.20 -15.29
N VAL A 93 11.83 -22.90 -16.38
CA VAL A 93 10.48 -23.46 -16.58
C VAL A 93 10.35 -24.59 -15.56
N ALA A 94 9.53 -24.40 -14.54
CA ALA A 94 9.22 -25.45 -13.59
C ALA A 94 8.56 -26.64 -14.34
N PRO A 95 9.03 -27.89 -14.16
CA PRO A 95 8.35 -29.04 -14.74
C PRO A 95 6.95 -29.17 -14.14
N ARG A 96 5.94 -29.31 -15.00
CA ARG A 96 4.58 -29.67 -14.58
C ARG A 96 4.57 -31.13 -14.13
N THR A 97 4.13 -31.38 -12.90
CA THR A 97 3.62 -32.67 -12.44
C THR A 97 2.17 -32.52 -12.08
#